data_AF-A0A937U955-F1
#
_entry.id   AF-A0A937U955-F1
#
_cell.length_a   1.000
_cell.length_b   1.000
_cell.length_c   1.000
_cell.angle_alpha   90.00
_cell.angle_beta   90.00
_cell.angle_gamma   90.00
#
_symmetry.space_group_name_H-M   'P 1'
#
loop_
_entity.id
_entity.type
_entity.pdbx_description
1 polymer ?
#
loop_
_entity_poly.entity_id
_entity_poly.type
_entity_poly.pdbx_seq_one_letter_code
_entity_poly.pdbx_strand_id
1 'polypeptide(L)'
;MGDAILCTPALRAIREHFKSSKIWFLASSVVRETLSPSAFNDEWIEHKAKNPLAIAAQLKAYRFSHAILFKNSFPSALAVFLARIPARIGYAREKRGFLLTDKLHSPRLPDGKFKPRSMIDYYLAIACWLDADTADRSLGLSIEPKAAEGLRSKMPELAHAGGPIVVIVPGGAFGPSKCWPNVRFGQTADWLITNYNAAVFISVAPEQAERQIAESICDSSEHGLINLTDRSLSLGELKALFSVADLVISNDTGPRHIAVALGRKVVTLFGPNDPAWTDTECENEIQIVGNVPCAPCSKPDCSQSEHLCMQAITVETVCDAAKELLEDDRKHAAIMTQQEFVETSESFFVDPVHESALGKLGLNSVDSVFSFEAATNLDKENLARFRSRVQFEIDAPQPPRATTVFLKRYDRPPVSVQLKNWLSARGKRSCALLEFVAASRLTAFGINTPKTICYGEQWANLFEKRSFIITQEIPDAASLERKLPDCFTGRPARENLKPRRDFTARLADFIKEFHETNYRHRDLYFAHIFYSDDGRFYLIDLARAFEPIILSRRFQVKDIAQIHYSAPGRDFSKTDRLRFYLRYVGRGKLTSADKIFIRKVVSKARRMARHEKKHGRQVPFEN
;
A
#
# COMPACT_ATOMS: atom_id res chain seq x y z
N MET A 1 -13.89 19.93 -2.87
CA MET A 1 -12.77 20.58 -2.15
C MET A 1 -11.45 20.07 -2.68
N GLY A 2 -11.09 18.79 -2.47
CA GLY A 2 -9.81 18.20 -2.94
C GLY A 2 -9.49 18.49 -4.41
N ASP A 3 -10.39 18.16 -5.34
CA ASP A 3 -10.24 18.47 -6.77
C ASP A 3 -9.90 19.94 -7.08
N ALA A 4 -10.49 20.89 -6.32
CA ALA A 4 -10.23 22.31 -6.54
C ALA A 4 -8.81 22.70 -6.12
N ILE A 5 -8.30 22.08 -5.04
CA ILE A 5 -6.94 22.30 -4.54
C ILE A 5 -5.92 21.65 -5.50
N LEU A 6 -6.17 20.40 -5.93
CA LEU A 6 -5.34 19.69 -6.91
C LEU A 6 -5.30 20.40 -8.27
N CYS A 7 -6.28 21.25 -8.57
CA CYS A 7 -6.32 22.07 -9.77
C CYS A 7 -5.45 23.34 -9.68
N THR A 8 -5.01 23.76 -8.50
CA THR A 8 -4.28 25.04 -8.31
C THR A 8 -3.02 25.22 -9.17
N PRO A 9 -2.21 24.18 -9.50
CA PRO A 9 -1.09 24.34 -10.43
C PRO A 9 -1.57 24.74 -11.83
N ALA A 10 -2.63 24.10 -12.34
CA ALA A 10 -3.21 24.43 -13.63
C ALA A 10 -3.86 25.82 -13.65
N LEU A 11 -4.52 26.21 -12.55
CA LEU A 11 -5.09 27.55 -12.42
C LEU A 11 -4.01 28.63 -12.42
N ARG A 12 -2.87 28.38 -11.78
CA ARG A 12 -1.69 29.26 -11.82
C ARG A 12 -1.15 29.41 -13.23
N ALA A 13 -0.89 28.29 -13.91
CA ALA A 13 -0.40 28.27 -15.29
C ALA A 13 -1.32 29.07 -16.22
N ILE A 14 -2.65 28.90 -16.09
CA ILE A 14 -3.65 29.63 -16.87
C ILE A 14 -3.66 31.12 -16.54
N ARG A 15 -3.59 31.50 -15.25
CA ARG A 15 -3.50 32.91 -14.83
C ARG A 15 -2.27 33.57 -15.41
N GLU A 16 -1.12 32.89 -15.39
CA GLU A 16 0.15 33.38 -15.93
C GLU A 16 0.14 33.49 -17.46
N HIS A 17 -0.47 32.52 -18.15
CA HIS A 17 -0.63 32.58 -19.60
C HIS A 17 -1.58 33.72 -20.03
N PHE A 18 -2.70 33.89 -19.32
CA PHE A 18 -3.70 34.90 -19.62
C PHE A 18 -3.55 36.17 -18.77
N LYS A 19 -2.33 36.62 -18.43
CA LYS A 19 -2.05 37.77 -17.52
C LYS A 19 -2.84 39.07 -17.79
N SER A 20 -3.11 39.40 -19.04
CA SER A 20 -3.86 40.60 -19.42
C SER A 20 -5.38 40.40 -19.46
N SER A 21 -5.85 39.15 -19.33
CA SER A 21 -7.26 38.81 -19.39
C SER A 21 -7.90 38.82 -18.01
N LYS A 22 -9.21 39.02 -18.03
CA LYS A 22 -10.09 39.00 -16.86
C LYS A 22 -10.67 37.58 -16.71
N ILE A 23 -10.39 36.88 -15.59
CA ILE A 23 -10.61 35.43 -15.41
C ILE A 23 -11.63 35.17 -14.31
N TRP A 24 -12.85 34.74 -14.68
CA TRP A 24 -13.95 34.45 -13.73
C TRP A 24 -14.03 32.98 -13.38
N PHE A 25 -14.22 32.68 -12.08
CA PHE A 25 -14.50 31.32 -11.62
C PHE A 25 -15.99 31.12 -11.33
N LEU A 26 -16.60 30.15 -12.02
CA LEU A 26 -17.93 29.64 -11.70
C LEU A 26 -17.79 28.39 -10.81
N ALA A 27 -18.08 28.52 -9.51
CA ALA A 27 -17.89 27.44 -8.54
C ALA A 27 -18.97 27.42 -7.45
N SER A 28 -19.00 26.36 -6.64
CA SER A 28 -19.83 26.32 -5.43
C SER A 28 -19.22 27.19 -4.33
N SER A 29 -20.02 27.58 -3.34
CA SER A 29 -19.55 28.33 -2.15
C SER A 29 -18.37 27.65 -1.48
N VAL A 30 -18.43 26.33 -1.27
CA VAL A 30 -17.33 25.54 -0.69
C VAL A 30 -16.02 25.71 -1.49
N VAL A 31 -16.07 25.65 -2.83
CA VAL A 31 -14.86 25.80 -3.65
C VAL A 31 -14.35 27.24 -3.62
N ARG A 32 -15.26 28.23 -3.63
CA ARG A 32 -14.93 29.63 -3.45
C ARG A 32 -14.19 29.84 -2.13
N GLU A 33 -14.76 29.44 -1.01
CA GLU A 33 -14.15 29.54 0.31
C GLU A 33 -12.82 28.77 0.42
N THR A 34 -12.70 27.61 -0.24
CA THR A 34 -11.45 26.84 -0.27
C THR A 34 -10.32 27.66 -0.91
N LEU A 35 -10.58 28.22 -2.09
CA LEU A 35 -9.58 28.93 -2.88
C LEU A 35 -9.41 30.40 -2.48
N SER A 36 -10.36 31.02 -1.78
CA SER A 36 -10.27 32.40 -1.31
C SER A 36 -9.28 32.56 -0.15
N PRO A 37 -8.35 33.53 -0.16
CA PRO A 37 -8.17 34.53 -1.20
C PRO A 37 -7.45 33.88 -2.38
N SER A 38 -8.01 34.06 -3.57
CA SER A 38 -7.52 33.40 -4.78
C SER A 38 -6.68 34.36 -5.60
N ALA A 39 -5.45 33.97 -5.91
CA ALA A 39 -4.59 34.69 -6.85
C ALA A 39 -4.89 34.29 -8.32
N PHE A 40 -5.78 33.32 -8.55
CA PHE A 40 -5.96 32.68 -9.84
C PHE A 40 -7.10 33.28 -10.69
N ASN A 41 -7.97 34.09 -10.09
CA ASN A 41 -9.14 34.68 -10.72
C ASN A 41 -9.38 36.09 -10.17
N ASP A 42 -9.99 36.98 -10.96
CA ASP A 42 -10.32 38.33 -10.46
C ASP A 42 -11.78 38.46 -9.97
N GLU A 43 -12.70 37.60 -10.39
CA GLU A 43 -14.09 37.59 -9.88
C GLU A 43 -14.67 36.17 -9.77
N TRP A 44 -15.73 36.07 -8.97
CA TRP A 44 -16.49 34.86 -8.75
C TRP A 44 -17.90 34.98 -9.31
N ILE A 45 -18.34 33.95 -10.03
CA ILE A 45 -19.74 33.77 -10.38
C ILE A 45 -20.33 32.71 -9.47
N GLU A 46 -21.27 33.11 -8.64
CA GLU A 46 -21.98 32.17 -7.76
C GLU A 46 -22.99 31.32 -8.54
N HIS A 47 -23.06 30.05 -8.15
CA HIS A 47 -23.87 29.04 -8.77
C HIS A 47 -25.35 29.20 -8.39
N LYS A 48 -26.09 30.07 -9.08
CA LYS A 48 -27.50 30.40 -8.75
C LYS A 48 -28.51 29.28 -8.97
N ALA A 49 -28.19 28.28 -9.80
CA ALA A 49 -29.10 27.20 -10.15
C ALA A 49 -28.35 25.92 -10.56
N LYS A 50 -28.92 24.74 -10.30
CA LYS A 50 -28.37 23.44 -10.75
C LYS A 50 -28.63 23.14 -12.24
N ASN A 51 -29.55 23.86 -12.87
CA ASN A 51 -29.98 23.62 -14.25
C ASN A 51 -29.03 24.31 -15.27
N PRO A 52 -28.51 23.58 -16.27
CA PRO A 52 -27.68 24.13 -17.35
C PRO A 52 -28.26 25.34 -18.08
N LEU A 53 -29.58 25.42 -18.29
CA LEU A 53 -30.25 26.53 -18.97
C LEU A 53 -30.13 27.84 -18.19
N ALA A 54 -30.32 27.77 -16.87
CA ALA A 54 -30.21 28.93 -15.98
C ALA A 54 -28.75 29.41 -15.90
N ILE A 55 -27.80 28.48 -15.80
CA ILE A 55 -26.37 28.79 -15.86
C ILE A 55 -26.03 29.43 -17.21
N ALA A 56 -26.53 28.89 -18.32
CA ALA A 56 -26.29 29.44 -19.64
C ALA A 56 -26.82 30.88 -19.78
N ALA A 57 -28.02 31.17 -19.27
CA ALA A 57 -28.58 32.51 -19.26
C ALA A 57 -27.72 33.49 -18.44
N GLN A 58 -27.23 33.05 -17.27
CA GLN A 58 -26.30 33.83 -16.45
C GLN A 58 -24.99 34.12 -17.20
N LEU A 59 -24.40 33.11 -17.85
CA LEU A 59 -23.14 33.23 -18.57
C LEU A 59 -23.22 34.11 -19.83
N LYS A 60 -24.36 34.14 -20.52
CA LYS A 60 -24.57 34.99 -21.72
C LYS A 60 -24.35 36.48 -21.45
N ALA A 61 -24.67 36.94 -20.24
CA ALA A 61 -24.52 38.36 -19.88
C ALA A 61 -23.04 38.81 -19.87
N TYR A 62 -22.11 37.90 -19.61
CA TYR A 62 -20.68 38.21 -19.48
C TYR A 62 -19.92 38.19 -20.81
N ARG A 63 -20.50 37.57 -21.86
CA ARG A 63 -19.88 37.47 -23.20
C ARG A 63 -18.44 36.93 -23.18
N PHE A 64 -18.21 35.85 -22.43
CA PHE A 64 -16.90 35.20 -22.38
C PHE A 64 -16.43 34.73 -23.75
N SER A 65 -15.13 34.88 -24.02
CA SER A 65 -14.46 34.34 -25.21
C SER A 65 -14.08 32.86 -25.03
N HIS A 66 -13.71 32.48 -23.82
CA HIS A 66 -13.23 31.14 -23.47
C HIS A 66 -13.97 30.58 -22.26
N ALA A 67 -14.22 29.27 -22.27
CA ALA A 67 -14.66 28.49 -21.13
C ALA A 67 -13.74 27.27 -20.97
N ILE A 68 -13.09 27.17 -19.81
CA ILE A 68 -12.19 26.07 -19.45
C ILE A 68 -12.88 25.18 -18.42
N LEU A 69 -13.10 23.91 -18.76
CA LEU A 69 -13.94 22.98 -17.99
C LEU A 69 -13.10 21.91 -17.29
N PHE A 70 -12.81 22.14 -16.02
CA PHE A 70 -12.16 21.16 -15.14
C PHE A 70 -13.09 20.05 -14.66
N LYS A 71 -14.38 20.35 -14.46
CA LYS A 71 -15.39 19.32 -14.19
C LYS A 71 -15.59 18.47 -15.43
N ASN A 72 -15.96 17.20 -15.26
CA ASN A 72 -16.21 16.25 -16.35
C ASN A 72 -17.68 16.11 -16.74
N SER A 73 -18.59 16.75 -16.00
CA SER A 73 -20.02 16.47 -16.11
C SER A 73 -20.62 16.97 -17.43
N PHE A 74 -21.51 16.18 -18.04
CA PHE A 74 -22.27 16.62 -19.22
C PHE A 74 -23.04 17.95 -19.01
N PRO A 75 -23.77 18.16 -17.90
CA PRO A 75 -24.47 19.42 -17.63
C PRO A 75 -23.57 20.67 -17.67
N SER A 76 -22.31 20.56 -17.24
CA SER A 76 -21.37 21.69 -17.26
C SER A 76 -21.01 22.12 -18.70
N ALA A 77 -20.77 21.15 -19.58
CA ALA A 77 -20.49 21.39 -20.99
C ALA A 77 -21.72 21.93 -21.74
N LEU A 78 -22.92 21.44 -21.39
CA LEU A 78 -24.16 21.93 -21.98
C LEU A 78 -24.42 23.39 -21.65
N ALA A 79 -24.16 23.82 -20.41
CA ALA A 79 -24.35 25.21 -19.99
C ALA A 79 -23.49 26.19 -20.81
N VAL A 80 -22.20 25.89 -20.98
CA VAL A 80 -21.29 26.75 -21.76
C VAL A 80 -21.60 26.73 -23.27
N PHE A 81 -22.08 25.60 -23.79
CA PHE A 81 -22.53 25.47 -25.17
C PHE A 81 -23.78 26.31 -25.43
N LEU A 82 -24.80 26.20 -24.57
CA LEU A 82 -26.03 27.01 -24.67
C LEU A 82 -25.77 28.50 -24.45
N ALA A 83 -24.73 28.85 -23.68
CA ALA A 83 -24.25 30.21 -23.52
C ALA A 83 -23.57 30.78 -24.78
N ARG A 84 -23.28 29.93 -25.78
CA ARG A 84 -22.60 30.27 -27.04
C ARG A 84 -21.19 30.86 -26.82
N ILE A 85 -20.49 30.39 -25.79
CA ILE A 85 -19.09 30.78 -25.54
C ILE A 85 -18.23 30.19 -26.67
N PRO A 86 -17.46 30.97 -27.44
CA PRO A 86 -16.77 30.49 -28.64
C PRO A 86 -15.81 29.33 -28.42
N ALA A 87 -14.82 29.49 -27.53
CA ALA A 87 -13.85 28.45 -27.20
C ALA A 87 -14.27 27.70 -25.92
N ARG A 88 -14.42 26.37 -26.00
CA ARG A 88 -14.91 25.50 -24.92
C ARG A 88 -13.97 24.32 -24.78
N ILE A 89 -13.08 24.40 -23.81
CA ILE A 89 -11.94 23.50 -23.63
C ILE A 89 -12.18 22.55 -22.46
N GLY A 90 -11.90 21.26 -22.63
CA GLY A 90 -11.90 20.31 -21.53
C GLY A 90 -11.82 18.86 -21.99
N TYR A 91 -11.89 17.92 -21.05
CA TYR A 91 -11.85 16.50 -21.40
C TYR A 91 -13.16 15.99 -22.01
N ALA A 92 -13.08 15.18 -23.06
CA ALA A 92 -14.19 14.50 -23.70
C ALA A 92 -14.69 13.27 -22.88
N ARG A 93 -15.13 13.51 -21.64
CA ARG A 93 -15.76 12.51 -20.76
C ARG A 93 -17.28 12.61 -20.78
N GLU A 94 -17.95 11.57 -20.30
CA GLU A 94 -19.42 11.51 -20.21
C GLU A 94 -20.15 11.89 -21.51
N LYS A 95 -19.60 11.50 -22.67
CA LYS A 95 -20.13 11.81 -24.01
C LYS A 95 -20.27 13.31 -24.33
N ARG A 96 -19.70 14.22 -23.53
CA ARG A 96 -19.84 15.68 -23.73
C ARG A 96 -18.96 16.27 -24.84
N GLY A 97 -18.13 15.45 -25.48
CA GLY A 97 -17.11 15.90 -26.44
C GLY A 97 -17.64 16.61 -27.69
N PHE A 98 -18.92 16.43 -28.04
CA PHE A 98 -19.55 17.17 -29.15
C PHE A 98 -19.95 18.61 -28.77
N LEU A 99 -19.98 18.93 -27.47
CA LEU A 99 -20.28 20.26 -26.95
C LEU A 99 -19.00 21.12 -26.81
N LEU A 100 -17.82 20.51 -26.89
CA LEU A 100 -16.51 21.15 -26.74
C LEU A 100 -15.93 21.50 -28.11
N THR A 101 -15.25 22.63 -28.21
CA THR A 101 -14.43 22.96 -29.40
C THR A 101 -13.10 22.23 -29.34
N ASP A 102 -12.48 22.23 -28.16
CA ASP A 102 -11.16 21.69 -27.90
C ASP A 102 -11.27 20.58 -26.86
N LYS A 103 -10.96 19.35 -27.30
CA LYS A 103 -11.29 18.14 -26.55
C LYS A 103 -10.04 17.32 -26.26
N LEU A 104 -9.73 17.23 -24.97
CA LEU A 104 -8.69 16.36 -24.47
C LEU A 104 -9.22 14.94 -24.25
N HIS A 105 -8.35 13.95 -24.44
CA HIS A 105 -8.66 12.55 -24.21
C HIS A 105 -7.73 12.00 -23.13
N SER A 106 -8.31 11.31 -22.15
CA SER A 106 -7.52 10.64 -21.12
C SER A 106 -6.95 9.33 -21.66
N PRO A 107 -5.65 9.04 -21.42
CA PRO A 107 -5.04 7.80 -21.85
C PRO A 107 -5.74 6.60 -21.22
N ARG A 108 -5.86 5.51 -21.98
CA ARG A 108 -6.50 4.28 -21.56
C ARG A 108 -5.50 3.14 -21.55
N LEU A 109 -5.70 2.21 -20.63
CA LEU A 109 -5.02 0.93 -20.62
C LEU A 109 -5.55 0.05 -21.76
N PRO A 110 -4.82 -1.02 -22.16
CA PRO A 110 -5.28 -1.95 -23.19
C PRO A 110 -6.64 -2.61 -22.91
N ASP A 111 -7.04 -2.69 -21.63
CA ASP A 111 -8.34 -3.20 -21.19
C ASP A 111 -9.47 -2.16 -21.28
N GLY A 112 -9.19 -0.96 -21.78
CA GLY A 112 -10.14 0.13 -21.97
C GLY A 112 -10.41 0.98 -20.73
N LYS A 113 -9.84 0.63 -19.57
CA LYS A 113 -9.92 1.48 -18.36
C LYS A 113 -9.04 2.71 -18.50
N PHE A 114 -9.34 3.75 -17.71
CA PHE A 114 -8.46 4.92 -17.65
C PHE A 114 -7.15 4.53 -16.98
N LYS A 115 -6.03 4.95 -17.59
CA LYS A 115 -4.72 4.81 -16.96
C LYS A 115 -4.69 5.73 -15.71
N PRO A 116 -4.38 5.20 -14.52
CA PRO A 116 -4.16 6.03 -13.33
C PRO A 116 -3.14 7.11 -13.62
N ARG A 117 -3.49 8.35 -13.27
CA ARG A 117 -2.66 9.54 -13.39
C ARG A 117 -3.04 10.48 -12.26
N SER A 118 -2.06 11.16 -11.67
CA SER A 118 -2.32 12.20 -10.69
C SER A 118 -3.30 13.23 -11.27
N MET A 119 -4.28 13.61 -10.46
CA MET A 119 -5.23 14.66 -10.83
C MET A 119 -4.54 16.01 -11.08
N ILE A 120 -3.35 16.25 -10.51
CA ILE A 120 -2.54 17.43 -10.83
C ILE A 120 -2.17 17.44 -12.31
N ASP A 121 -1.55 16.36 -12.81
CA ASP A 121 -1.21 16.24 -14.23
C ASP A 121 -2.44 16.25 -15.13
N TYR A 122 -3.54 15.66 -14.63
CA TYR A 122 -4.81 15.66 -15.35
C TYR A 122 -5.26 17.10 -15.63
N TYR A 123 -5.19 17.99 -14.65
CA TYR A 123 -5.53 19.40 -14.80
C TYR A 123 -4.46 20.19 -15.54
N LEU A 124 -3.17 19.95 -15.28
CA LEU A 124 -2.06 20.59 -16.01
C LEU A 124 -2.10 20.29 -17.50
N ALA A 125 -2.57 19.11 -17.92
CA ALA A 125 -2.75 18.83 -19.34
C ALA A 125 -3.73 19.79 -20.04
N ILE A 126 -4.74 20.33 -19.33
CA ILE A 126 -5.63 21.37 -19.88
C ILE A 126 -4.86 22.69 -20.05
N ALA A 127 -4.03 23.06 -19.08
CA ALA A 127 -3.20 24.26 -19.17
C ALA A 127 -2.16 24.12 -20.29
N CYS A 128 -1.51 22.97 -20.41
CA CYS A 128 -0.56 22.64 -21.48
C CYS A 128 -1.22 22.68 -22.87
N TRP A 129 -2.47 22.23 -23.00
CA TRP A 129 -3.24 22.36 -24.25
C TRP A 129 -3.48 23.82 -24.67
N LEU A 130 -3.46 24.75 -23.70
CA LEU A 130 -3.56 26.19 -23.94
C LEU A 130 -2.19 26.85 -24.10
N ASP A 131 -1.12 26.07 -24.31
CA ASP A 131 0.27 26.55 -24.39
C ASP A 131 0.74 27.31 -23.14
N ALA A 132 0.16 27.00 -21.96
CA ALA A 132 0.62 27.54 -20.69
C ALA A 132 1.86 26.79 -20.17
N ASP A 133 2.74 27.49 -19.45
CA ASP A 133 3.86 26.86 -18.75
C ASP A 133 3.35 26.04 -17.56
N THR A 134 3.65 24.75 -17.57
CA THR A 134 3.19 23.76 -16.58
C THR A 134 4.34 23.14 -15.79
N ALA A 135 5.53 23.76 -15.79
CA ALA A 135 6.69 23.24 -15.04
C ALA A 135 6.44 23.20 -13.52
N ASP A 136 5.75 24.22 -12.99
CA ASP A 136 5.45 24.31 -11.57
C ASP A 136 4.20 23.48 -11.21
N ARG A 137 4.44 22.40 -10.45
CA ARG A 137 3.41 21.46 -10.00
C ARG A 137 2.95 21.70 -8.57
N SER A 138 3.52 22.67 -7.86
CA SER A 138 3.26 22.87 -6.43
C SER A 138 1.81 23.25 -6.18
N LEU A 139 1.19 22.67 -5.16
CA LEU A 139 -0.15 23.09 -4.72
C LEU A 139 -0.04 24.41 -3.94
N GLY A 140 -1.04 25.28 -4.04
CA GLY A 140 -1.01 26.57 -3.35
C GLY A 140 -2.37 27.01 -2.82
N LEU A 141 -2.41 27.33 -1.54
CA LEU A 141 -3.53 28.00 -0.88
C LEU A 141 -3.04 29.21 -0.10
N SER A 142 -3.88 30.24 -0.01
CA SER A 142 -3.65 31.40 0.82
C SER A 142 -4.64 31.45 1.98
N ILE A 143 -4.24 32.16 3.03
CA ILE A 143 -5.02 32.33 4.26
C ILE A 143 -5.35 33.81 4.37
N GLU A 144 -6.63 34.13 4.58
CA GLU A 144 -7.03 35.50 4.85
C GLU A 144 -6.58 35.91 6.25
N PRO A 145 -5.99 37.11 6.44
CA PRO A 145 -5.62 37.61 7.77
C PRO A 145 -6.77 37.56 8.77
N LYS A 146 -7.99 37.89 8.32
CA LYS A 146 -9.21 37.82 9.12
C LYS A 146 -9.52 36.41 9.61
N ALA A 147 -9.26 35.39 8.79
CA ALA A 147 -9.47 34.00 9.20
C ALA A 147 -8.43 33.55 10.25
N ALA A 148 -7.19 34.01 10.13
CA ALA A 148 -6.17 33.76 11.14
C ALA A 148 -6.49 34.47 12.47
N GLU A 149 -7.02 35.69 12.43
CA GLU A 149 -7.48 36.40 13.63
C GLU A 149 -8.70 35.73 14.28
N GLY A 150 -9.69 35.33 13.46
CA GLY A 150 -10.85 34.57 13.93
C GLY A 150 -10.47 33.26 14.62
N LEU A 151 -9.50 32.53 14.06
CA LEU A 151 -8.95 31.33 14.69
C LEU A 151 -8.33 31.65 16.06
N ARG A 152 -7.43 32.65 16.15
CA ARG A 152 -6.80 33.04 17.43
C ARG A 152 -7.82 33.42 18.49
N SER A 153 -8.90 34.10 18.10
CA SER A 153 -9.98 34.46 19.02
C SER A 153 -10.77 33.26 19.51
N LYS A 154 -10.99 32.25 18.66
CA LYS A 154 -11.75 31.03 19.02
C LYS A 154 -10.91 29.97 19.74
N MET A 155 -9.58 30.03 19.56
CA MET A 155 -8.63 29.03 20.04
C MET A 155 -7.35 29.68 20.58
N PRO A 156 -7.44 30.46 21.68
CA PRO A 156 -6.28 31.08 22.32
C PRO A 156 -5.26 30.07 22.86
N GLU A 157 -5.68 28.82 23.12
CA GLU A 157 -4.81 27.74 23.58
C GLU A 157 -3.73 27.34 22.55
N LEU A 158 -3.96 27.59 21.25
CA LEU A 158 -2.95 27.35 20.20
C LEU A 158 -1.65 28.12 20.45
N ALA A 159 -1.74 29.29 21.08
CA ALA A 159 -0.56 30.10 21.41
C ALA A 159 0.25 29.56 22.59
N HIS A 160 -0.33 28.64 23.37
CA HIS A 160 0.24 28.11 24.62
C HIS A 160 0.48 26.59 24.55
N ALA A 161 0.42 25.99 23.35
CA ALA A 161 0.68 24.57 23.17
C ALA A 161 2.12 24.25 23.60
N GLY A 162 2.27 23.31 24.54
CA GLY A 162 3.58 22.88 25.08
C GLY A 162 4.30 21.84 24.22
N GLY A 163 3.76 21.51 23.06
CA GLY A 163 4.24 20.51 22.11
C GLY A 163 3.62 20.75 20.72
N PRO A 164 3.81 19.85 19.76
CA PRO A 164 3.37 20.05 18.39
C PRO A 164 1.84 20.10 18.28
N ILE A 165 1.34 20.92 17.35
CA ILE A 165 -0.09 21.01 17.00
C ILE A 165 -0.39 19.93 15.97
N VAL A 166 -1.23 18.97 16.34
CA VAL A 166 -1.64 17.86 15.48
C VAL A 166 -3.11 17.98 15.13
N VAL A 167 -3.45 17.88 13.84
CA VAL A 167 -4.84 17.83 13.39
C VAL A 167 -5.15 16.47 12.81
N ILE A 168 -6.12 15.77 13.40
CA ILE A 168 -6.63 14.49 12.90
C ILE A 168 -7.91 14.73 12.10
N VAL A 169 -7.95 14.21 10.87
CA VAL A 169 -9.09 14.28 9.96
C VAL A 169 -9.61 12.86 9.70
N PRO A 170 -10.52 12.35 10.55
CA PRO A 170 -11.00 10.97 10.47
C PRO A 170 -12.18 10.80 9.51
N GLY A 171 -12.64 11.89 8.87
CA GLY A 171 -13.84 11.90 8.04
C GLY A 171 -13.75 11.00 6.81
N GLY A 172 -14.92 10.81 6.17
CA GLY A 172 -15.12 9.82 5.11
C GLY A 172 -16.16 10.25 4.08
N ALA A 173 -16.04 11.46 3.52
CA ALA A 173 -17.01 12.02 2.54
C ALA A 173 -17.29 11.13 1.30
N PHE A 174 -16.41 10.18 0.99
CA PHE A 174 -16.61 9.20 -0.09
C PHE A 174 -17.45 7.98 0.32
N GLY A 175 -17.63 7.75 1.63
CA GLY A 175 -18.30 6.60 2.21
C GLY A 175 -17.50 5.97 3.34
N PRO A 176 -18.13 5.09 4.14
CA PRO A 176 -17.52 4.46 5.32
C PRO A 176 -16.29 3.60 4.97
N SER A 177 -16.14 3.19 3.71
CA SER A 177 -15.00 2.39 3.24
C SER A 177 -13.64 3.03 3.43
N LYS A 178 -13.56 4.36 3.54
CA LYS A 178 -12.32 5.10 3.78
C LYS A 178 -12.05 5.39 5.26
N CYS A 179 -12.98 5.08 6.15
CA CYS A 179 -12.85 5.45 7.56
C CYS A 179 -11.93 4.45 8.27
N TRP A 180 -10.82 4.94 8.80
CA TRP A 180 -10.00 4.18 9.72
C TRP A 180 -10.73 4.03 11.07
N PRO A 181 -10.54 2.91 11.81
CA PRO A 181 -11.27 2.70 13.06
C PRO A 181 -11.03 3.83 14.07
N ASN A 182 -12.11 4.42 14.59
CA ASN A 182 -12.07 5.55 15.54
C ASN A 182 -11.17 5.29 16.76
N VAL A 183 -11.25 4.08 17.33
CA VAL A 183 -10.41 3.67 18.47
C VAL A 183 -8.92 3.78 18.15
N ARG A 184 -8.51 3.51 16.90
CA ARG A 184 -7.11 3.61 16.50
C ARG A 184 -6.65 5.05 16.33
N PHE A 185 -7.54 5.97 15.92
CA PHE A 185 -7.26 7.40 15.99
C PHE A 185 -7.06 7.86 17.43
N GLY A 186 -7.91 7.41 18.37
CA GLY A 186 -7.75 7.70 19.81
C GLY A 186 -6.40 7.20 20.34
N GLN A 187 -6.05 5.94 20.08
CA GLN A 187 -4.76 5.35 20.46
C GLN A 187 -3.55 6.10 19.87
N THR A 188 -3.66 6.55 18.62
CA THR A 188 -2.61 7.36 17.96
C THR A 188 -2.48 8.73 18.64
N ALA A 189 -3.61 9.37 18.96
CA ALA A 189 -3.62 10.64 19.68
C ALA A 189 -3.01 10.51 21.08
N ASP A 190 -3.35 9.46 21.82
CA ASP A 190 -2.79 9.19 23.15
C ASP A 190 -1.27 9.01 23.10
N TRP A 191 -0.78 8.29 22.09
CA TRP A 191 0.65 8.12 21.86
C TRP A 191 1.35 9.45 21.58
N LEU A 192 0.77 10.31 20.72
CA LEU A 192 1.33 11.64 20.41
C LEU A 192 1.35 12.56 21.63
N ILE A 193 0.30 12.56 22.44
CA ILE A 193 0.23 13.35 23.67
C ILE A 193 1.28 12.85 24.67
N THR A 194 1.38 11.54 24.86
CA THR A 194 2.31 10.93 25.83
C THR A 194 3.77 11.16 25.46
N ASN A 195 4.13 11.05 24.17
CA ASN A 195 5.53 11.12 23.74
C ASN A 195 6.01 12.52 23.36
N TYR A 196 5.11 13.41 22.90
CA TYR A 196 5.47 14.74 22.39
C TYR A 196 4.77 15.89 23.10
N ASN A 197 3.90 15.62 24.09
CA ASN A 197 3.06 16.65 24.71
C ASN A 197 2.22 17.41 23.67
N ALA A 198 1.77 16.69 22.63
CA ALA A 198 1.08 17.26 21.47
C ALA A 198 -0.30 17.83 21.83
N ALA A 199 -0.69 18.92 21.17
CA ALA A 199 -2.06 19.42 21.18
C ALA A 199 -2.84 18.82 20.01
N VAL A 200 -3.76 17.90 20.28
CA VAL A 200 -4.45 17.12 19.24
C VAL A 200 -5.89 17.63 19.00
N PHE A 201 -6.17 18.00 17.75
CA PHE A 201 -7.46 18.51 17.30
C PHE A 201 -8.17 17.50 16.39
N ILE A 202 -9.44 17.21 16.66
CA ILE A 202 -10.26 16.33 15.81
C ILE A 202 -11.13 17.19 14.89
N SER A 203 -10.83 17.14 13.60
CA SER A 203 -11.50 17.92 12.55
C SER A 203 -12.39 17.04 11.69
N VAL A 204 -13.70 17.22 11.83
CA VAL A 204 -14.73 16.53 11.04
C VAL A 204 -15.65 17.52 10.33
N ALA A 205 -16.41 17.04 9.36
CA ALA A 205 -17.43 17.85 8.70
C ALA A 205 -18.64 18.09 9.64
N PRO A 206 -19.44 19.15 9.45
CA PRO A 206 -20.48 19.54 10.42
C PRO A 206 -21.69 18.59 10.47
N GLU A 207 -21.80 17.63 9.54
CA GLU A 207 -22.87 16.65 9.46
C GLU A 207 -22.92 15.72 10.69
N GLN A 208 -24.12 15.31 11.11
CA GLN A 208 -24.31 14.53 12.34
C GLN A 208 -23.51 13.22 12.38
N ALA A 209 -23.39 12.52 11.25
CA ALA A 209 -22.64 11.26 11.19
C ALA A 209 -21.12 11.47 11.40
N GLU A 210 -20.59 12.61 10.95
CA GLU A 210 -19.19 12.99 11.11
C GLU A 210 -18.91 13.49 12.54
N ARG A 211 -19.88 14.16 13.17
CA ARG A 211 -19.82 14.50 14.61
C ARG A 211 -19.69 13.28 15.51
N GLN A 212 -20.46 12.23 15.22
CA GLN A 212 -20.39 10.95 15.96
C GLN A 212 -19.02 10.26 15.83
N ILE A 213 -18.32 10.46 14.70
CA ILE A 213 -16.95 9.98 14.53
C ILE A 213 -16.01 10.71 15.50
N ALA A 214 -16.11 12.05 15.57
CA ALA A 214 -15.28 12.83 16.48
C ALA A 214 -15.53 12.48 17.95
N GLU A 215 -16.81 12.41 18.36
CA GLU A 215 -17.22 11.97 19.70
C GLU A 215 -16.64 10.59 20.04
N SER A 216 -16.79 9.61 19.15
CA SER A 216 -16.27 8.25 19.35
C SER A 216 -14.74 8.19 19.47
N ILE A 217 -14.00 9.10 18.82
CA ILE A 217 -12.55 9.18 18.95
C ILE A 217 -12.18 9.75 20.30
N CYS A 218 -12.80 10.86 20.68
CA CYS A 218 -12.62 11.49 22.00
C CYS A 218 -12.94 10.53 23.15
N ASP A 219 -14.05 9.79 23.06
CA ASP A 219 -14.47 8.81 24.08
C ASP A 219 -13.50 7.61 24.20
N SER A 220 -12.75 7.31 23.14
CA SER A 220 -11.81 6.20 23.11
C SER A 220 -10.39 6.56 23.57
N SER A 221 -10.10 7.86 23.70
CA SER A 221 -8.80 8.38 24.09
C SER A 221 -8.67 8.40 25.61
N GLU A 222 -7.48 8.07 26.13
CA GLU A 222 -7.15 8.21 27.55
C GLU A 222 -6.85 9.67 27.94
N HIS A 223 -6.45 10.50 26.95
CA HIS A 223 -6.16 11.92 27.13
C HIS A 223 -7.26 12.83 26.56
N GLY A 224 -7.32 14.08 27.05
CA GLY A 224 -8.26 15.08 26.54
C GLY A 224 -7.91 15.55 25.13
N LEU A 225 -8.79 15.30 24.16
CA LEU A 225 -8.66 15.78 22.78
C LEU A 225 -9.52 17.03 22.53
N ILE A 226 -9.10 17.89 21.59
CA ILE A 226 -9.86 19.09 21.23
C ILE A 226 -10.82 18.75 20.09
N ASN A 227 -12.09 18.54 20.42
CA ASN A 227 -13.14 18.26 19.44
C ASN A 227 -13.61 19.56 18.75
N LEU A 228 -13.36 19.69 17.44
CA LEU A 228 -13.77 20.89 16.69
C LEU A 228 -15.28 20.99 16.45
N THR A 229 -16.06 19.94 16.74
CA THR A 229 -17.53 20.02 16.62
C THR A 229 -18.13 20.99 17.64
N ASP A 230 -17.44 21.17 18.77
CA ASP A 230 -17.87 22.07 19.85
C ASP A 230 -17.52 23.53 19.55
N ARG A 231 -16.63 23.74 18.56
CA ARG A 231 -16.12 25.05 18.16
C ARG A 231 -16.08 25.15 16.64
N SER A 232 -17.25 25.40 16.05
CA SER A 232 -17.38 25.49 14.59
C SER A 232 -16.42 26.51 13.97
N LEU A 233 -15.55 26.02 13.09
CA LEU A 233 -14.67 26.82 12.26
C LEU A 233 -15.29 27.01 10.87
N SER A 234 -15.20 28.22 10.34
CA SER A 234 -15.36 28.45 8.90
C SER A 234 -14.24 27.75 8.14
N LEU A 235 -14.43 27.51 6.84
CA LEU A 235 -13.39 26.90 6.02
C LEU A 235 -12.11 27.75 5.96
N GLY A 236 -12.24 29.08 6.02
CA GLY A 236 -11.10 29.99 6.14
C GLY A 236 -10.33 29.78 7.45
N GLU A 237 -11.03 29.70 8.58
CA GLU A 237 -10.40 29.44 9.88
C GLU A 237 -9.81 28.03 9.96
N LEU A 238 -10.43 27.03 9.31
CA LEU A 238 -9.86 25.68 9.20
C LEU A 238 -8.53 25.70 8.44
N LYS A 239 -8.42 26.45 7.33
CA LYS A 239 -7.14 26.65 6.64
C LYS A 239 -6.11 27.33 7.54
N ALA A 240 -6.53 28.32 8.33
CA ALA A 240 -5.65 28.95 9.30
C ALA A 240 -5.16 27.94 10.36
N LEU A 241 -6.02 27.03 10.85
CA LEU A 241 -5.62 25.98 11.79
C LEU A 241 -4.59 25.05 11.15
N PHE A 242 -4.84 24.59 9.92
CA PHE A 242 -3.90 23.74 9.20
C PHE A 242 -2.56 24.45 8.97
N SER A 243 -2.56 25.78 8.76
CA SER A 243 -1.32 26.53 8.53
C SER A 243 -0.39 26.63 9.74
N VAL A 244 -0.91 26.38 10.93
CA VAL A 244 -0.13 26.34 12.18
C VAL A 244 0.02 24.92 12.71
N ALA A 245 -0.51 23.92 12.02
CA ALA A 245 -0.32 22.52 12.38
C ALA A 245 1.09 22.06 12.03
N ASP A 246 1.71 21.35 12.97
CA ASP A 246 3.01 20.69 12.78
C ASP A 246 2.84 19.34 12.09
N LEU A 247 1.69 18.67 12.29
CA LEU A 247 1.34 17.40 11.66
C LEU A 247 -0.17 17.29 11.40
N VAL A 248 -0.53 16.73 10.24
CA VAL A 248 -1.92 16.38 9.92
C VAL A 248 -2.02 14.88 9.64
N ILE A 249 -2.90 14.17 10.34
CA ILE A 249 -3.18 12.74 10.09
C ILE A 249 -4.57 12.64 9.49
N SER A 250 -4.70 12.11 8.27
CA SER A 250 -5.95 12.17 7.52
C SER A 250 -6.26 10.87 6.78
N ASN A 251 -7.53 10.48 6.69
CA ASN A 251 -7.96 9.57 5.63
C ASN A 251 -7.82 10.26 4.25
N ASP A 252 -7.85 9.51 3.15
CA ASP A 252 -7.90 10.05 1.76
C ASP A 252 -9.17 10.88 1.49
N THR A 253 -9.17 12.14 1.93
CA THR A 253 -10.30 13.08 1.88
C THR A 253 -9.86 14.49 1.49
N GLY A 254 -10.84 15.38 1.27
CA GLY A 254 -10.58 16.76 0.84
C GLY A 254 -9.59 17.56 1.71
N PRO A 255 -9.72 17.58 3.05
CA PRO A 255 -8.86 18.36 3.93
C PRO A 255 -7.38 17.97 3.89
N ARG A 256 -7.03 16.71 3.59
CA ARG A 256 -5.64 16.28 3.32
C ARG A 256 -4.94 17.24 2.37
N HIS A 257 -5.60 17.61 1.27
CA HIS A 257 -5.01 18.48 0.26
C HIS A 257 -4.82 19.92 0.74
N ILE A 258 -5.57 20.38 1.75
CA ILE A 258 -5.31 21.69 2.39
C ILE A 258 -3.95 21.65 3.09
N ALA A 259 -3.67 20.60 3.86
CA ALA A 259 -2.41 20.45 4.58
C ALA A 259 -1.22 20.43 3.60
N VAL A 260 -1.31 19.62 2.55
CA VAL A 260 -0.30 19.54 1.48
C VAL A 260 -0.09 20.90 0.81
N ALA A 261 -1.17 21.59 0.42
CA ALA A 261 -1.08 22.90 -0.25
C ALA A 261 -0.56 24.04 0.65
N LEU A 262 -0.54 23.84 1.97
CA LEU A 262 0.04 24.75 2.95
C LEU A 262 1.45 24.30 3.40
N GLY A 263 2.01 23.27 2.77
CA GLY A 263 3.36 22.75 3.03
C GLY A 263 3.53 22.05 4.37
N ARG A 264 2.43 21.57 4.98
CA ARG A 264 2.47 20.90 6.29
C ARG A 264 2.90 19.45 6.17
N LYS A 265 3.38 18.88 7.28
CA LYS A 265 3.67 17.45 7.40
C LYS A 265 2.35 16.67 7.46
N VAL A 266 2.21 15.61 6.67
CA VAL A 266 0.95 14.87 6.49
C VAL A 266 1.18 13.37 6.55
N VAL A 267 0.40 12.65 7.35
CA VAL A 267 0.24 11.20 7.24
C VAL A 267 -1.13 10.93 6.63
N THR A 268 -1.16 10.30 5.45
CA THR A 268 -2.41 9.97 4.75
C THR A 268 -2.69 8.48 4.77
N LEU A 269 -3.89 8.11 5.21
CA LEU A 269 -4.36 6.72 5.28
C LEU A 269 -5.22 6.36 4.06
N PHE A 270 -4.78 5.38 3.28
CA PHE A 270 -5.46 4.88 2.09
C PHE A 270 -5.97 3.46 2.28
N GLY A 271 -7.28 3.26 2.08
CA GLY A 271 -7.89 1.93 2.06
C GLY A 271 -8.32 1.50 0.66
N PRO A 272 -9.55 1.84 0.22
CA PRO A 272 -10.13 1.31 -1.01
C PRO A 272 -9.59 2.00 -2.27
N ASN A 273 -9.02 3.21 -2.14
CA ASN A 273 -8.58 4.03 -3.26
C ASN A 273 -7.11 3.77 -3.60
N ASP A 274 -6.80 3.85 -4.88
CA ASP A 274 -5.42 3.83 -5.37
C ASP A 274 -4.80 5.23 -5.14
N PRO A 275 -3.69 5.34 -4.37
CA PRO A 275 -3.04 6.63 -4.11
C PRO A 275 -2.59 7.36 -5.38
N ALA A 276 -2.28 6.63 -6.46
CA ALA A 276 -1.79 7.21 -7.71
C ALA A 276 -2.75 8.24 -8.36
N TRP A 277 -4.05 8.21 -8.01
CA TRP A 277 -5.00 9.20 -8.50
C TRP A 277 -4.83 10.57 -7.85
N THR A 278 -4.46 10.60 -6.57
CA THR A 278 -4.36 11.82 -5.77
C THR A 278 -2.95 12.04 -5.25
N ASP A 279 -1.97 11.41 -5.91
CA ASP A 279 -0.56 11.60 -5.61
C ASP A 279 -0.15 13.05 -5.89
N THR A 280 0.51 13.63 -4.91
CA THR A 280 0.94 15.02 -4.93
C THR A 280 2.45 15.16 -5.06
N GLU A 281 3.20 14.05 -4.99
CA GLU A 281 4.67 14.04 -4.94
C GLU A 281 5.22 14.96 -3.82
N CYS A 282 4.40 15.25 -2.80
CA CYS A 282 4.77 16.15 -1.72
C CYS A 282 5.79 15.48 -0.81
N GLU A 283 6.95 16.11 -0.65
CA GLU A 283 8.01 15.62 0.22
C GLU A 283 7.69 15.74 1.72
N ASN A 284 6.54 16.30 2.10
CA ASN A 284 6.11 16.35 3.50
C ASN A 284 4.92 15.43 3.75
N GLU A 285 4.67 14.46 2.87
CA GLU A 285 3.56 13.53 2.98
C GLU A 285 4.04 12.07 3.00
N ILE A 286 3.69 11.35 4.07
CA ILE A 286 3.79 9.89 4.12
C ILE A 286 2.42 9.28 3.83
N GLN A 287 2.34 8.47 2.78
CA GLN A 287 1.11 7.76 2.38
C GLN A 287 1.15 6.31 2.88
N ILE A 288 0.26 5.95 3.80
CA ILE A 288 0.13 4.58 4.35
C ILE A 288 -1.04 3.88 3.67
N VAL A 289 -0.76 2.75 3.01
CA VAL A 289 -1.76 2.01 2.22
C VAL A 289 -2.09 0.69 2.89
N GLY A 290 -3.39 0.50 3.16
CA GLY A 290 -3.97 -0.74 3.66
C GLY A 290 -3.96 -1.85 2.63
N ASN A 291 -2.84 -2.58 2.53
CA ASN A 291 -2.64 -3.60 1.50
C ASN A 291 -3.42 -4.89 1.79
N VAL A 292 -4.53 -5.08 1.07
CA VAL A 292 -5.38 -6.28 1.14
C VAL A 292 -5.77 -6.72 -0.27
N PRO A 293 -6.15 -8.00 -0.52
CA PRO A 293 -6.38 -8.50 -1.88
C PRO A 293 -7.54 -7.81 -2.61
N CYS A 294 -8.46 -7.19 -1.87
CA CYS A 294 -9.59 -6.45 -2.45
C CYS A 294 -9.27 -4.98 -2.74
N ALA A 295 -8.13 -4.44 -2.33
CA ALA A 295 -7.74 -3.06 -2.56
C ALA A 295 -6.69 -2.97 -3.69
N PRO A 296 -6.69 -1.89 -4.50
CA PRO A 296 -7.69 -0.82 -4.53
C PRO A 296 -8.98 -1.27 -5.25
N CYS A 297 -10.15 -1.12 -4.61
CA CYS A 297 -11.45 -1.39 -5.24
C CYS A 297 -12.20 -0.14 -5.69
N SER A 298 -11.83 1.04 -5.16
CA SER A 298 -12.50 2.33 -5.39
C SER A 298 -14.01 2.32 -5.10
N LYS A 299 -14.47 1.45 -4.20
CA LYS A 299 -15.90 1.32 -3.85
C LYS A 299 -16.22 2.18 -2.63
N PRO A 300 -17.26 3.03 -2.68
CA PRO A 300 -17.69 3.85 -1.54
C PRO A 300 -18.26 2.99 -0.41
N ASP A 301 -19.02 1.95 -0.77
CA ASP A 301 -19.58 0.96 0.14
C ASP A 301 -18.83 -0.37 0.02
N CYS A 302 -18.35 -0.88 1.16
CA CYS A 302 -17.63 -2.14 1.22
C CYS A 302 -18.62 -3.29 1.47
N SER A 303 -18.46 -4.41 0.74
CA SER A 303 -19.22 -5.62 1.01
C SER A 303 -18.72 -6.38 2.26
N GLN A 304 -17.57 -5.98 2.82
CA GLN A 304 -17.02 -6.51 4.06
C GLN A 304 -17.29 -5.49 5.17
N SER A 305 -17.92 -5.92 6.26
CA SER A 305 -18.29 -5.04 7.39
C SER A 305 -17.10 -4.42 8.10
N GLU A 306 -15.94 -5.07 8.07
CA GLU A 306 -14.78 -4.65 8.85
C GLU A 306 -13.81 -3.73 8.09
N HIS A 307 -14.03 -3.47 6.79
CA HIS A 307 -13.12 -2.65 5.98
C HIS A 307 -11.64 -3.07 6.10
N LEU A 308 -11.35 -4.33 5.75
CA LEU A 308 -10.03 -4.97 5.95
C LEU A 308 -8.83 -4.11 5.50
N CYS A 309 -8.96 -3.32 4.43
CA CYS A 309 -7.92 -2.39 4.00
C CYS A 309 -7.58 -1.37 5.10
N MET A 310 -8.56 -0.68 5.66
CA MET A 310 -8.35 0.24 6.77
C MET A 310 -7.87 -0.49 8.03
N GLN A 311 -8.36 -1.71 8.31
CA GLN A 311 -7.88 -2.52 9.44
C GLN A 311 -6.43 -3.00 9.31
N ALA A 312 -5.90 -3.11 8.10
CA ALA A 312 -4.51 -3.49 7.87
C ALA A 312 -3.53 -2.37 8.29
N ILE A 313 -4.00 -1.12 8.34
CA ILE A 313 -3.20 0.02 8.79
C ILE A 313 -3.17 0.01 10.32
N THR A 314 -2.05 -0.36 10.94
CA THR A 314 -1.93 -0.47 12.40
C THR A 314 -1.61 0.88 13.05
N VAL A 315 -1.88 1.00 14.36
CA VAL A 315 -1.56 2.22 15.12
C VAL A 315 -0.06 2.48 15.11
N GLU A 316 0.74 1.42 15.26
CA GLU A 316 2.20 1.49 15.25
C GLU A 316 2.72 2.08 13.94
N THR A 317 2.18 1.63 12.81
CA THR A 317 2.57 2.15 11.48
C THR A 317 2.30 3.66 11.36
N VAL A 318 1.17 4.13 11.90
CA VAL A 318 0.82 5.55 11.90
C VAL A 318 1.70 6.36 12.87
N CYS A 319 1.98 5.81 14.05
CA CYS A 319 2.86 6.43 15.04
C CYS A 319 4.30 6.55 14.54
N ASP A 320 4.82 5.51 13.87
CA ASP A 320 6.16 5.52 13.27
C ASP A 320 6.27 6.57 12.17
N ALA A 321 5.25 6.70 11.29
CA ALA A 321 5.22 7.75 10.27
C ALA A 321 5.09 9.15 10.89
N ALA A 322 4.29 9.30 11.94
CA ALA A 322 4.16 10.56 12.67
C ALA A 322 5.49 10.95 13.34
N LYS A 323 6.17 9.98 13.94
CA LYS A 323 7.51 10.14 14.53
C LYS A 323 8.51 10.61 13.48
N GLU A 324 8.58 9.92 12.35
CA GLU A 324 9.49 10.24 11.25
C GLU A 324 9.32 11.70 10.81
N LEU A 325 8.07 12.13 10.58
CA LEU A 325 7.79 13.50 10.22
C LEU A 325 8.10 14.49 11.34
N LEU A 326 7.78 14.20 12.60
CA LEU A 326 7.99 15.13 13.71
C LEU A 326 9.47 15.28 14.11
N GLU A 327 10.27 14.23 13.99
CA GLU A 327 11.68 14.20 14.44
C GLU A 327 12.69 14.50 13.33
N ASP A 328 12.36 14.25 12.05
CA ASP A 328 13.24 14.52 10.92
C ASP A 328 12.75 15.76 10.13
N ASP A 329 13.61 16.78 10.06
CA ASP A 329 13.37 17.99 9.26
C ASP A 329 13.79 17.82 7.79
N ARG A 330 14.26 16.64 7.40
CA ARG A 330 14.49 16.31 5.98
C ARG A 330 13.15 16.13 5.28
N LYS A 331 13.11 16.58 4.02
CA LYS A 331 11.95 16.44 3.15
C LYS A 331 11.88 14.98 2.66
N HIS A 332 10.82 14.25 3.01
CA HIS A 332 10.53 12.85 2.68
C HIS A 332 9.44 12.75 1.60
N ALA A 333 9.82 12.67 0.32
CA ALA A 333 8.89 12.11 -0.68
C ALA A 333 8.92 10.58 -0.53
N ALA A 334 8.19 10.07 0.46
CA ALA A 334 8.11 8.66 0.74
C ALA A 334 6.65 8.19 0.67
N ILE A 335 6.26 7.65 -0.49
CA ILE A 335 5.24 6.60 -0.47
C ILE A 335 5.92 5.45 0.26
N MET A 336 5.50 5.13 1.49
CA MET A 336 5.97 3.93 2.20
C MET A 336 5.34 2.69 1.57
N THR A 337 5.73 2.41 0.33
CA THR A 337 5.64 1.08 -0.27
C THR A 337 6.97 0.37 -0.04
N GLN A 338 6.88 -0.87 0.41
CA GLN A 338 8.03 -1.73 0.69
C GLN A 338 9.07 -1.72 -0.45
N GLN A 339 10.31 -1.38 -0.11
CA GLN A 339 11.57 -1.61 -0.84
C GLN A 339 11.62 -1.14 -2.32
N GLU A 340 12.15 0.06 -2.56
CA GLU A 340 12.44 0.54 -3.92
C GLU A 340 13.70 -0.14 -4.49
N PHE A 341 13.60 -0.64 -5.72
CA PHE A 341 14.73 -1.16 -6.49
C PHE A 341 15.06 -0.18 -7.62
N VAL A 342 16.35 0.11 -7.81
CA VAL A 342 16.86 0.96 -8.89
C VAL A 342 17.44 0.09 -10.00
N GLU A 343 17.14 0.44 -11.25
CA GLU A 343 17.73 -0.21 -12.42
C GLU A 343 19.12 0.39 -12.70
N THR A 344 20.19 -0.37 -12.48
CA THR A 344 21.58 0.12 -12.65
C THR A 344 22.20 -0.28 -13.99
N SER A 345 21.66 -1.31 -14.63
CA SER A 345 21.94 -1.68 -16.03
C SER A 345 20.73 -2.38 -16.64
N GLU A 346 20.74 -2.63 -17.95
CA GLU A 346 19.58 -3.18 -18.67
C GLU A 346 18.99 -4.43 -17.98
N SER A 347 17.76 -4.28 -17.47
CA SER A 347 17.03 -5.33 -16.75
C SER A 347 17.76 -5.90 -15.52
N PHE A 348 18.55 -5.06 -14.84
CA PHE A 348 19.26 -5.36 -13.60
C PHE A 348 18.81 -4.40 -12.50
N PHE A 349 18.14 -4.93 -11.48
CA PHE A 349 17.49 -4.16 -10.43
C PHE A 349 18.13 -4.45 -9.08
N VAL A 350 18.49 -3.41 -8.33
CA VAL A 350 19.19 -3.53 -7.04
C VAL A 350 18.53 -2.65 -5.97
N ASP A 351 18.47 -3.15 -4.74
CA ASP A 351 18.17 -2.34 -3.57
C ASP A 351 19.32 -1.33 -3.39
N PRO A 352 19.08 0.00 -3.44
CA PRO A 352 20.12 1.04 -3.41
C PRO A 352 21.12 0.87 -2.26
N VAL A 353 20.66 0.35 -1.13
CA VAL A 353 21.47 0.12 0.06
C VAL A 353 22.58 -0.92 -0.18
N HIS A 354 22.40 -1.81 -1.16
CA HIS A 354 23.32 -2.91 -1.48
C HIS A 354 24.09 -2.70 -2.79
N GLU A 355 23.84 -1.60 -3.51
CA GLU A 355 24.46 -1.32 -4.81
C GLU A 355 25.99 -1.28 -4.71
N SER A 356 26.53 -0.51 -3.76
CA SER A 356 27.98 -0.38 -3.55
C SER A 356 28.64 -1.73 -3.21
N ALA A 357 28.01 -2.53 -2.34
CA ALA A 357 28.54 -3.83 -1.92
C ALA A 357 28.59 -4.84 -3.07
N LEU A 358 27.53 -4.89 -3.90
CA LEU A 358 27.50 -5.74 -5.10
C LEU A 358 28.46 -5.22 -6.18
N GLY A 359 28.60 -3.89 -6.32
CA GLY A 359 29.53 -3.25 -7.23
C GLY A 359 30.99 -3.62 -6.98
N LYS A 360 31.42 -3.72 -5.70
CA LYS A 360 32.78 -4.17 -5.33
C LYS A 360 33.09 -5.59 -5.79
N LEU A 361 32.08 -6.45 -5.90
CA LEU A 361 32.20 -7.81 -6.41
C LEU A 361 32.07 -7.90 -7.94
N GLY A 362 31.92 -6.76 -8.63
CA GLY A 362 31.69 -6.70 -10.07
C GLY A 362 30.28 -7.13 -10.49
N LEU A 363 29.33 -7.23 -9.56
CA LEU A 363 27.95 -7.65 -9.81
C LEU A 363 27.08 -6.44 -10.19
N ASN A 364 27.26 -5.93 -11.40
CA ASN A 364 26.58 -4.73 -11.93
C ASN A 364 25.74 -4.99 -13.19
N SER A 365 25.72 -6.22 -13.70
CA SER A 365 24.94 -6.59 -14.90
C SER A 365 24.51 -8.05 -14.86
N VAL A 366 23.53 -8.41 -15.69
CA VAL A 366 23.09 -9.80 -15.82
C VAL A 366 24.26 -10.70 -16.25
N ASP A 367 25.11 -10.24 -17.18
CA ASP A 367 26.23 -11.04 -17.67
C ASP A 367 27.31 -11.25 -16.60
N SER A 368 27.58 -10.25 -15.75
CA SER A 368 28.54 -10.41 -14.66
C SER A 368 28.04 -11.37 -13.58
N VAL A 369 26.75 -11.37 -13.25
CA VAL A 369 26.14 -12.35 -12.34
C VAL A 369 26.26 -13.79 -12.85
N PHE A 370 26.09 -14.01 -14.16
CA PHE A 370 26.24 -15.33 -14.75
C PHE A 370 27.69 -15.78 -14.89
N SER A 371 28.63 -14.84 -14.91
CA SER A 371 30.08 -15.10 -14.93
C SER A 371 30.71 -15.14 -13.53
N PHE A 372 29.91 -14.92 -12.48
CA PHE A 372 30.39 -14.89 -11.10
C PHE A 372 30.67 -16.30 -10.57
N GLU A 373 31.93 -16.54 -10.17
CA GLU A 373 32.43 -17.83 -9.68
C GLU A 373 32.97 -17.78 -8.24
N ALA A 374 33.18 -16.59 -7.67
CA ALA A 374 33.69 -16.41 -6.31
C ALA A 374 32.59 -16.66 -5.25
N ALA A 375 32.05 -17.88 -5.22
CA ALA A 375 30.95 -18.28 -4.35
C ALA A 375 30.97 -19.78 -4.02
N THR A 376 30.39 -20.15 -2.89
CA THR A 376 30.19 -21.54 -2.48
C THR A 376 28.99 -22.13 -3.22
N ASN A 377 29.18 -23.26 -3.91
CA ASN A 377 28.11 -23.94 -4.64
C ASN A 377 27.18 -24.71 -3.68
N LEU A 378 25.86 -24.51 -3.82
CA LEU A 378 24.80 -25.15 -3.03
C LEU A 378 23.94 -26.14 -3.83
N ASP A 379 24.36 -26.49 -5.04
CA ASP A 379 23.63 -27.40 -5.92
C ASP A 379 23.60 -28.82 -5.33
N LYS A 380 22.44 -29.47 -5.46
CA LYS A 380 22.24 -30.88 -5.09
C LYS A 380 22.24 -31.74 -6.35
N GLU A 381 22.58 -33.02 -6.24
CA GLU A 381 22.62 -33.97 -7.37
C GLU A 381 21.32 -33.99 -8.22
N ASN A 382 20.17 -33.65 -7.64
CA ASN A 382 18.87 -33.63 -8.31
C ASN A 382 18.42 -32.23 -8.79
N LEU A 383 19.29 -31.23 -8.80
CA LEU A 383 18.94 -29.89 -9.29
C LEU A 383 18.81 -29.90 -10.82
N ALA A 384 17.82 -29.17 -11.34
CA ALA A 384 17.63 -29.09 -12.78
C ALA A 384 18.83 -28.36 -13.44
N ARG A 385 19.32 -28.88 -14.56
CA ARG A 385 20.52 -28.36 -15.26
C ARG A 385 20.48 -26.86 -15.60
N PHE A 386 19.28 -26.29 -15.75
CA PHE A 386 19.09 -24.87 -16.05
C PHE A 386 19.10 -23.98 -14.79
N ARG A 387 19.26 -24.53 -13.59
CA ARG A 387 19.23 -23.79 -12.31
C ARG A 387 20.54 -24.01 -11.56
N SER A 388 21.11 -22.94 -11.02
CA SER A 388 22.24 -23.01 -10.08
C SER A 388 21.96 -22.17 -8.84
N ARG A 389 22.52 -22.56 -7.70
CA ARG A 389 22.41 -21.85 -6.41
C ARG A 389 23.79 -21.70 -5.81
N VAL A 390 24.16 -20.47 -5.47
CA VAL A 390 25.44 -20.18 -4.82
C VAL A 390 25.24 -19.26 -3.62
N GLN A 391 26.19 -19.30 -2.69
CA GLN A 391 26.23 -18.49 -1.48
C GLN A 391 27.57 -17.74 -1.41
N PHE A 392 27.52 -16.47 -1.03
CA PHE A 392 28.69 -15.63 -0.83
C PHE A 392 28.38 -14.51 0.17
N GLU A 393 29.39 -13.76 0.57
CA GLU A 393 29.27 -12.66 1.52
C GLU A 393 29.39 -11.31 0.81
N ILE A 394 28.64 -10.32 1.29
CA ILE A 394 28.74 -8.91 0.89
C ILE A 394 28.98 -8.04 2.11
N ASP A 395 29.58 -6.86 1.92
CA ASP A 395 29.70 -5.87 3.00
C ASP A 395 28.30 -5.48 3.50
N ALA A 396 28.08 -5.44 4.83
CA ALA A 396 26.80 -4.97 5.35
C ALA A 396 26.63 -3.46 5.13
N PRO A 397 25.37 -3.00 4.99
CA PRO A 397 25.04 -1.58 4.93
C PRO A 397 25.44 -0.77 6.17
N GLN A 398 25.52 -1.44 7.33
CA GLN A 398 26.00 -0.86 8.59
C GLN A 398 27.09 -1.77 9.19
N PRO A 399 28.32 -1.28 9.45
CA PRO A 399 29.40 -2.06 10.05
C PRO A 399 29.01 -2.59 11.45
N PRO A 400 29.52 -3.77 11.90
CA PRO A 400 30.82 -4.34 11.53
C PRO A 400 30.79 -5.75 10.90
N ARG A 401 29.65 -6.26 10.41
CA ARG A 401 29.57 -7.67 9.93
C ARG A 401 29.38 -7.76 8.42
N ALA A 402 29.95 -8.79 7.79
CA ALA A 402 29.56 -9.19 6.44
C ALA A 402 28.16 -9.84 6.47
N THR A 403 27.42 -9.71 5.38
CA THR A 403 26.08 -10.28 5.20
C THR A 403 26.14 -11.43 4.21
N THR A 404 25.71 -12.62 4.61
CA THR A 404 25.55 -13.75 3.71
C THR A 404 24.37 -13.52 2.76
N VAL A 405 24.58 -13.82 1.48
CA VAL A 405 23.54 -13.75 0.44
C VAL A 405 23.50 -15.02 -0.39
N PHE A 406 22.33 -15.29 -0.94
CA PHE A 406 22.06 -16.45 -1.80
C PHE A 406 21.66 -16.00 -3.19
N LEU A 407 22.42 -16.42 -4.20
CA LEU A 407 22.14 -16.17 -5.60
C LEU A 407 21.54 -17.41 -6.26
N LYS A 408 20.37 -17.25 -6.86
CA LYS A 408 19.72 -18.26 -7.71
C LYS A 408 19.79 -17.78 -9.16
N ARG A 409 20.37 -18.59 -10.03
CA ARG A 409 20.44 -18.34 -11.48
C ARG A 409 19.59 -19.34 -12.26
N TYR A 410 19.00 -18.87 -13.36
CA TYR A 410 18.25 -19.65 -14.32
C TYR A 410 18.83 -19.40 -15.72
N ASP A 411 19.50 -20.39 -16.32
CA ASP A 411 20.08 -20.29 -17.68
C ASP A 411 19.26 -21.13 -18.67
N ARG A 412 18.64 -20.46 -19.64
CA ARG A 412 17.80 -21.03 -20.70
C ARG A 412 16.81 -22.08 -20.18
N PRO A 413 15.89 -21.70 -19.27
CA PRO A 413 14.90 -22.63 -18.75
C PRO A 413 14.10 -23.23 -19.92
N PRO A 414 13.77 -24.54 -19.89
CA PRO A 414 13.01 -25.18 -20.96
C PRO A 414 11.68 -24.47 -21.21
N VAL A 415 11.25 -24.39 -22.46
CA VAL A 415 9.98 -23.75 -22.86
C VAL A 415 8.79 -24.29 -22.07
N SER A 416 8.77 -25.59 -21.77
CA SER A 416 7.71 -26.22 -20.95
C SER A 416 7.64 -25.67 -19.53
N VAL A 417 8.79 -25.32 -18.93
CA VAL A 417 8.86 -24.68 -17.60
C VAL A 417 8.34 -23.25 -17.70
N GLN A 418 8.76 -22.50 -18.72
CA GLN A 418 8.34 -21.12 -18.94
C GLN A 418 6.83 -21.01 -19.16
N LEU A 419 6.25 -21.85 -20.04
CA LEU A 419 4.80 -21.86 -20.29
C LEU A 419 4.00 -22.23 -19.04
N LYS A 420 4.46 -23.22 -18.27
CA LYS A 420 3.84 -23.59 -16.99
C LYS A 420 3.88 -22.44 -15.99
N ASN A 421 4.99 -21.72 -15.95
CA ASN A 421 5.20 -20.55 -15.11
C ASN A 421 4.24 -19.41 -15.51
N TRP A 422 4.11 -19.12 -16.81
CA TRP A 422 3.21 -18.08 -17.30
C TRP A 422 1.74 -18.38 -17.04
N LEU A 423 1.34 -19.64 -17.21
CA LEU A 423 0.00 -20.09 -16.85
C LEU A 423 -0.26 -19.93 -15.34
N SER A 424 0.71 -20.28 -14.50
CA SER A 424 0.58 -20.15 -13.05
C SER A 424 0.56 -18.70 -12.57
N ALA A 425 1.21 -17.80 -13.31
CA ALA A 425 1.35 -16.39 -12.95
C ALA A 425 0.43 -15.44 -13.71
N ARG A 426 -0.37 -15.98 -14.65
CA ARG A 426 -1.30 -15.23 -15.50
C ARG A 426 -0.60 -14.14 -16.32
N GLY A 427 0.62 -14.41 -16.77
CA GLY A 427 1.42 -13.46 -17.54
C GLY A 427 2.82 -13.97 -17.82
N LYS A 428 3.44 -13.42 -18.87
CA LYS A 428 4.83 -13.69 -19.23
C LYS A 428 5.75 -13.14 -18.14
N ARG A 429 6.51 -14.01 -17.48
CA ARG A 429 7.45 -13.68 -16.40
C ARG A 429 8.63 -14.64 -16.41
N SER A 430 9.81 -14.17 -16.04
CA SER A 430 10.99 -15.02 -15.84
C SER A 430 10.89 -15.84 -14.56
N CYS A 431 11.73 -16.87 -14.42
CA CYS A 431 11.80 -17.68 -13.20
C CYS A 431 12.15 -16.84 -11.96
N ALA A 432 13.10 -15.91 -12.09
CA ALA A 432 13.47 -15.01 -11.00
C ALA A 432 12.36 -14.03 -10.64
N LEU A 433 11.71 -13.41 -11.63
CA LEU A 433 10.64 -12.44 -11.39
C LEU A 433 9.43 -13.07 -10.68
N LEU A 434 9.15 -14.36 -10.94
CA LEU A 434 8.12 -15.08 -10.19
C LEU A 434 8.43 -15.20 -8.71
N GLU A 435 9.69 -15.50 -8.39
CA GLU A 435 10.15 -15.64 -7.01
C GLU A 435 10.14 -14.28 -6.30
N PHE A 436 10.62 -13.23 -6.98
CA PHE A 436 10.54 -11.85 -6.49
C PHE A 436 9.11 -11.42 -6.20
N VAL A 437 8.20 -11.55 -7.18
CA VAL A 437 6.81 -11.12 -7.00
C VAL A 437 6.11 -11.90 -5.89
N ALA A 438 6.42 -13.18 -5.71
CA ALA A 438 5.90 -13.95 -4.58
C ALA A 438 6.47 -13.43 -3.24
N ALA A 439 7.76 -13.13 -3.16
CA ALA A 439 8.40 -12.57 -1.97
C ALA A 439 7.81 -11.21 -1.58
N SER A 440 7.74 -10.28 -2.52
CA SER A 440 7.20 -8.94 -2.28
C SER A 440 5.74 -9.01 -1.85
N ARG A 441 4.91 -9.83 -2.52
CA ARG A 441 3.49 -9.98 -2.14
C ARG A 441 3.31 -10.57 -0.75
N LEU A 442 4.02 -11.66 -0.44
CA LEU A 442 3.90 -12.33 0.85
C LEU A 442 4.39 -11.42 1.99
N THR A 443 5.50 -10.72 1.79
CA THR A 443 6.01 -9.73 2.75
C THR A 443 5.03 -8.57 2.95
N ALA A 444 4.36 -8.13 1.89
CA ALA A 444 3.33 -7.10 1.97
C ALA A 444 2.03 -7.57 2.66
N PHE A 445 1.86 -8.88 2.86
CA PHE A 445 0.81 -9.49 3.70
C PHE A 445 1.31 -9.87 5.10
N GLY A 446 2.50 -9.43 5.51
CA GLY A 446 3.08 -9.73 6.83
C GLY A 446 3.70 -11.13 6.96
N ILE A 447 3.81 -11.89 5.87
CA ILE A 447 4.50 -13.19 5.89
C ILE A 447 5.99 -12.95 5.78
N ASN A 448 6.75 -13.34 6.81
CA ASN A 448 8.19 -13.18 6.76
C ASN A 448 8.80 -14.06 5.65
N THR A 449 9.63 -13.45 4.81
CA THR A 449 10.36 -14.12 3.73
C THR A 449 11.79 -13.57 3.63
N PRO A 450 12.74 -14.27 3.00
CA PRO A 450 14.07 -13.72 2.76
C PRO A 450 14.00 -12.40 1.99
N LYS A 451 14.68 -11.36 2.49
CA LYS A 451 14.75 -10.06 1.82
C LYS A 451 15.42 -10.22 0.46
N THR A 452 14.75 -9.81 -0.61
CA THR A 452 15.40 -9.75 -1.94
C THR A 452 16.25 -8.50 -2.01
N ILE A 453 17.49 -8.56 -2.47
CA ILE A 453 18.37 -7.38 -2.57
C ILE A 453 18.74 -7.04 -4.01
N CYS A 454 18.61 -7.99 -4.94
CA CYS A 454 18.87 -7.77 -6.35
C CYS A 454 18.16 -8.83 -7.19
N TYR A 455 17.68 -8.46 -8.38
CA TYR A 455 17.16 -9.41 -9.36
C TYR A 455 17.36 -8.88 -10.78
N GLY A 456 17.32 -9.76 -11.77
CA GLY A 456 17.41 -9.35 -13.16
C GLY A 456 16.99 -10.44 -14.14
N GLU A 457 16.74 -10.04 -15.38
CA GLU A 457 16.30 -10.93 -16.44
C GLU A 457 16.81 -10.51 -17.82
N GLN A 458 17.01 -11.49 -18.70
CA GLN A 458 17.38 -11.31 -20.09
C GLN A 458 16.52 -12.22 -20.95
N TRP A 459 15.94 -11.68 -22.01
CA TRP A 459 15.02 -12.39 -22.91
C TRP A 459 15.63 -12.55 -24.30
N ALA A 460 15.40 -13.72 -24.92
CA ALA A 460 15.63 -13.93 -26.35
C ALA A 460 14.27 -13.94 -27.05
N ASN A 461 13.84 -12.76 -27.54
CA ASN A 461 12.51 -12.54 -28.12
C ASN A 461 11.38 -12.92 -27.15
N LEU A 462 10.68 -14.03 -27.42
CA LEU A 462 9.54 -14.48 -26.62
C LEU A 462 9.93 -15.29 -25.38
N PHE A 463 11.13 -15.86 -25.30
CA PHE A 463 11.51 -16.79 -24.24
C PHE A 463 12.63 -16.27 -23.36
N GLU A 464 12.57 -16.65 -22.08
CA GLU A 464 13.57 -16.33 -21.07
C GLU A 464 14.90 -16.96 -21.48
N LYS A 465 15.93 -16.11 -21.60
CA LYS A 465 17.31 -16.53 -21.86
C LYS A 465 18.04 -16.74 -20.55
N ARG A 466 18.02 -15.75 -19.66
CA ARG A 466 18.68 -15.79 -18.35
C ARG A 466 17.84 -15.02 -17.33
N SER A 467 17.80 -15.47 -16.08
CA SER A 467 17.32 -14.63 -14.98
C SER A 467 17.97 -15.00 -13.67
N PHE A 468 18.00 -14.07 -12.72
CA PHE A 468 18.57 -14.32 -11.40
C PHE A 468 17.86 -13.53 -10.31
N ILE A 469 17.99 -14.02 -9.08
CA ILE A 469 17.55 -13.34 -7.86
C ILE A 469 18.57 -13.56 -6.75
N ILE A 470 18.87 -12.50 -5.99
CA ILE A 470 19.75 -12.48 -4.82
C ILE A 470 18.92 -12.14 -3.60
N THR A 471 18.96 -13.01 -2.59
CA THR A 471 18.26 -12.82 -1.33
C THR A 471 19.23 -12.85 -0.16
N GLN A 472 18.98 -12.04 0.86
CA GLN A 472 19.73 -12.05 2.10
C GLN A 472 19.45 -13.32 2.92
N GLU A 473 20.45 -13.80 3.65
CA GLU A 473 20.25 -14.80 4.70
C GLU A 473 19.29 -14.28 5.78
N ILE A 474 18.49 -15.19 6.34
CA ILE A 474 17.65 -14.89 7.50
C ILE A 474 18.53 -15.05 8.75
N PRO A 475 18.79 -13.99 9.53
CA PRO A 475 19.64 -14.06 10.70
C PRO A 475 19.13 -15.08 11.73
N ASP A 476 20.06 -15.83 12.32
CA ASP A 476 19.81 -16.76 13.44
C ASP A 476 18.66 -17.76 13.18
N ALA A 477 18.42 -18.09 11.91
CA ALA A 477 17.34 -18.96 11.48
C ALA A 477 17.85 -20.21 10.75
N ALA A 478 17.16 -21.32 10.96
CA ALA A 478 17.37 -22.53 10.16
C ALA A 478 16.03 -23.20 9.85
N SER A 479 16.03 -24.13 8.90
CA SER A 479 14.84 -24.93 8.58
C SER A 479 14.26 -25.55 9.85
N LEU A 480 12.95 -25.55 9.98
CA LEU A 480 12.26 -26.03 11.15
C LEU A 480 12.62 -27.49 11.44
N GLU A 481 12.82 -28.31 10.41
CA GLU A 481 13.33 -29.68 10.56
C GLU A 481 14.62 -29.79 11.38
N ARG A 482 15.53 -28.81 11.25
CA ARG A 482 16.81 -28.75 11.98
C ARG A 482 16.69 -28.12 13.35
N LYS A 483 15.84 -27.08 13.52
CA LYS A 483 15.63 -26.38 14.81
C LYS A 483 14.68 -27.11 15.75
N LEU A 484 13.88 -28.05 15.25
CA LEU A 484 12.90 -28.79 16.05
C LEU A 484 13.44 -29.43 17.34
N PRO A 485 14.63 -30.06 17.35
CA PRO A 485 15.23 -30.58 18.59
C PRO A 485 15.50 -29.49 19.64
N ASP A 486 15.86 -28.29 19.21
CA ASP A 486 16.12 -27.14 20.10
C ASP A 486 14.81 -26.55 20.64
N CYS A 487 13.73 -26.62 19.84
CA CYS A 487 12.40 -26.15 20.23
C CYS A 487 11.72 -27.03 21.29
N PHE A 488 12.13 -28.30 21.41
CA PHE A 488 11.47 -29.30 22.25
C PHE A 488 12.49 -30.10 23.07
N THR A 489 12.79 -29.66 24.29
CA THR A 489 13.64 -30.41 25.21
C THR A 489 12.86 -31.59 25.84
N GLY A 490 13.17 -32.82 25.42
CA GLY A 490 12.70 -34.05 26.06
C GLY A 490 11.23 -34.43 25.80
N ARG A 491 10.76 -35.50 26.47
CA ARG A 491 9.35 -35.95 26.38
C ARG A 491 8.40 -34.90 26.99
N PRO A 492 7.12 -34.84 26.58
CA PRO A 492 6.15 -33.91 27.14
C PRO A 492 5.98 -34.08 28.67
N ALA A 493 6.61 -33.20 29.46
CA ALA A 493 6.44 -33.08 30.91
C ALA A 493 5.60 -31.83 31.23
N ARG A 494 4.98 -31.76 32.43
CA ARG A 494 4.09 -30.64 32.83
C ARG A 494 4.73 -29.26 32.59
N GLU A 495 6.03 -29.15 32.84
CA GLU A 495 6.81 -27.92 32.72
C GLU A 495 6.98 -27.44 31.27
N ASN A 496 7.04 -28.38 30.29
CA ASN A 496 7.24 -28.07 28.88
C ASN A 496 5.94 -28.00 28.07
N LEU A 497 4.77 -28.18 28.70
CA LEU A 497 3.48 -28.18 28.01
C LEU A 497 3.08 -26.80 27.46
N LYS A 498 3.33 -25.72 28.20
CA LYS A 498 2.96 -24.36 27.77
C LYS A 498 3.80 -23.91 26.56
N PRO A 499 5.14 -23.97 26.59
CA PRO A 499 5.97 -23.61 25.43
C PRO A 499 5.61 -24.40 24.16
N ARG A 500 5.31 -25.70 24.30
CA ARG A 500 4.90 -26.55 23.18
C ARG A 500 3.58 -26.12 22.55
N ARG A 501 2.61 -25.72 23.38
CA ARG A 501 1.31 -25.21 22.91
C ARG A 501 1.46 -23.87 22.22
N ASP A 502 2.29 -22.99 22.77
CA ASP A 502 2.55 -21.67 22.21
C ASP A 502 3.29 -21.77 20.86
N PHE A 503 4.29 -22.66 20.77
CA PHE A 503 4.95 -22.98 19.50
C PHE A 503 3.96 -23.51 18.45
N THR A 504 3.13 -24.49 18.83
CA THR A 504 2.15 -25.10 17.93
C THR A 504 1.10 -24.08 17.47
N ALA A 505 0.70 -23.16 18.36
CA ALA A 505 -0.23 -22.09 18.04
C ALA A 505 0.37 -21.09 17.06
N ARG A 506 1.60 -20.60 17.31
CA ARG A 506 2.30 -19.69 16.41
C ARG A 506 2.54 -20.29 15.02
N LEU A 507 2.91 -21.57 14.96
CA LEU A 507 3.04 -22.27 13.67
C LEU A 507 1.69 -22.36 12.95
N ALA A 508 0.60 -22.61 13.67
CA ALA A 508 -0.73 -22.64 13.08
C ALA A 508 -1.18 -21.27 12.54
N ASP A 509 -0.87 -20.21 13.28
CA ASP A 509 -1.16 -18.83 12.88
C ASP A 509 -0.36 -18.44 11.64
N PHE A 510 0.95 -18.69 11.62
CA PHE A 510 1.79 -18.43 10.46
C PHE A 510 1.28 -19.13 9.18
N ILE A 511 0.87 -20.40 9.29
CA ILE A 511 0.33 -21.15 8.15
C ILE A 511 -1.08 -20.67 7.76
N LYS A 512 -1.86 -20.22 8.73
CA LYS A 512 -3.18 -19.63 8.49
C LYS A 512 -3.03 -18.32 7.72
N GLU A 513 -2.21 -17.39 8.22
CA GLU A 513 -1.88 -16.10 7.59
C GLU A 513 -1.36 -16.33 6.17
N PHE A 514 -0.42 -17.27 5.98
CA PHE A 514 0.08 -17.62 4.65
C PHE A 514 -1.06 -18.06 3.71
N HIS A 515 -1.99 -18.91 4.18
CA HIS A 515 -3.11 -19.37 3.35
C HIS A 515 -4.19 -18.30 3.13
N GLU A 516 -4.31 -17.29 3.99
CA GLU A 516 -5.24 -16.16 3.86
C GLU A 516 -4.81 -15.18 2.76
N THR A 517 -3.51 -15.14 2.41
CA THR A 517 -3.01 -14.42 1.21
C THR A 517 -3.49 -15.00 -0.13
N ASN A 518 -4.23 -16.13 -0.11
CA ASN A 518 -4.58 -16.97 -1.26
C ASN A 518 -3.41 -17.71 -1.92
N TYR A 519 -2.17 -17.53 -1.47
CA TYR A 519 -1.05 -18.34 -1.92
C TYR A 519 -1.12 -19.77 -1.38
N ARG A 520 -0.60 -20.71 -2.17
CA ARG A 520 -0.31 -22.08 -1.77
C ARG A 520 1.12 -22.39 -2.14
N HIS A 521 1.75 -23.27 -1.38
CA HIS A 521 3.12 -23.65 -1.62
C HIS A 521 3.15 -25.07 -2.18
N ARG A 522 3.74 -25.26 -3.37
CA ARG A 522 3.75 -26.59 -4.02
C ARG A 522 4.46 -27.66 -3.17
N ASP A 523 5.21 -27.26 -2.15
CA ASP A 523 6.07 -28.14 -1.35
C ASP A 523 6.21 -27.76 0.13
N LEU A 524 5.09 -27.52 0.85
CA LEU A 524 5.09 -26.93 2.20
C LEU A 524 5.50 -27.92 3.32
N TYR A 525 6.75 -28.39 3.30
CA TYR A 525 7.34 -29.19 4.37
C TYR A 525 8.12 -28.31 5.37
N PHE A 526 8.43 -28.85 6.55
CA PHE A 526 9.28 -28.17 7.55
C PHE A 526 10.68 -27.78 7.05
N ALA A 527 11.18 -28.41 5.99
CA ALA A 527 12.42 -28.00 5.33
C ALA A 527 12.32 -26.61 4.65
N HIS A 528 11.10 -26.15 4.30
CA HIS A 528 10.84 -24.87 3.63
C HIS A 528 10.24 -23.81 4.56
N ILE A 529 10.14 -24.10 5.85
CA ILE A 529 9.75 -23.15 6.89
C ILE A 529 10.96 -22.96 7.78
N PHE A 530 11.51 -21.75 7.84
CA PHE A 530 12.63 -21.43 8.72
C PHE A 530 12.08 -20.91 10.05
N TYR A 531 12.79 -21.20 11.13
CA TYR A 531 12.48 -20.72 12.48
C TYR A 531 13.73 -20.05 13.05
N SER A 532 13.58 -18.79 13.46
CA SER A 532 14.62 -17.96 14.05
C SER A 532 14.58 -18.02 15.58
N ASP A 533 15.71 -17.68 16.21
CA ASP A 533 15.86 -17.71 17.66
C ASP A 533 14.99 -16.67 18.39
N ASP A 534 14.58 -15.59 17.71
CA ASP A 534 13.57 -14.63 18.19
C ASP A 534 12.12 -15.16 18.13
N GLY A 535 11.93 -16.39 17.63
CA GLY A 535 10.65 -17.06 17.60
C GLY A 535 9.77 -16.76 16.38
N ARG A 536 10.33 -16.23 15.29
CA ARG A 536 9.59 -15.97 14.05
C ARG A 536 9.71 -17.13 13.06
N PHE A 537 8.66 -17.30 12.26
CA PHE A 537 8.65 -18.24 11.14
C PHE A 537 8.85 -17.48 9.83
N TYR A 538 9.62 -18.07 8.91
CA TYR A 538 9.89 -17.54 7.58
C TYR A 538 9.58 -18.58 6.52
N LEU A 539 9.02 -18.17 5.39
CA LEU A 539 8.76 -19.04 4.25
C LEU A 539 9.87 -18.88 3.20
N ILE A 540 10.45 -19.99 2.75
CA ILE A 540 11.52 -20.01 1.73
C ILE A 540 11.11 -20.82 0.48
N ASP A 541 11.96 -20.83 -0.55
CA ASP A 541 11.72 -21.43 -1.88
C ASP A 541 10.45 -20.91 -2.58
N LEU A 542 10.30 -19.57 -2.58
CA LEU A 542 9.11 -18.88 -3.05
C LEU A 542 8.82 -19.03 -4.55
N ALA A 543 9.78 -19.52 -5.35
CA ALA A 543 9.52 -19.98 -6.72
C ALA A 543 8.44 -21.09 -6.80
N ARG A 544 8.13 -21.74 -5.67
CA ARG A 544 7.08 -22.76 -5.55
C ARG A 544 5.77 -22.22 -4.97
N ALA A 545 5.73 -20.97 -4.52
CA ALA A 545 4.53 -20.30 -4.05
C ALA A 545 3.72 -19.76 -5.25
N PHE A 546 2.41 -19.98 -5.24
CA PHE A 546 1.53 -19.54 -6.33
C PHE A 546 0.07 -19.41 -5.89
N GLU A 547 -0.72 -18.66 -6.66
CA GLU A 547 -2.16 -18.47 -6.42
C GLU A 547 -3.00 -19.43 -7.30
N PRO A 548 -3.56 -20.52 -6.74
CA PRO A 548 -4.38 -21.45 -7.52
C PRO A 548 -5.71 -20.81 -7.96
N ILE A 549 -5.99 -20.83 -9.26
CA ILE A 549 -7.27 -20.36 -9.84
C ILE A 549 -8.40 -21.35 -9.55
N ILE A 550 -8.11 -22.64 -9.74
CA ILE A 550 -9.06 -23.75 -9.56
C ILE A 550 -8.50 -24.67 -8.49
N LEU A 551 -9.37 -25.35 -7.75
CA LEU A 551 -9.00 -26.34 -6.75
C LEU A 551 -8.15 -25.77 -5.59
N SER A 552 -8.33 -24.49 -5.22
CA SER A 552 -7.61 -23.88 -4.07
C SER A 552 -7.69 -24.74 -2.80
N ARG A 553 -8.86 -25.33 -2.52
CA ARG A 553 -9.07 -26.24 -1.40
C ARG A 553 -8.26 -27.55 -1.51
N ARG A 554 -7.99 -28.05 -2.72
CA ARG A 554 -7.13 -29.23 -2.94
C ARG A 554 -5.68 -28.92 -2.59
N PHE A 555 -5.20 -27.74 -2.98
CA PHE A 555 -3.84 -27.31 -2.65
C PHE A 555 -3.71 -27.01 -1.15
N GLN A 556 -4.71 -26.40 -0.52
CA GLN A 556 -4.74 -26.25 0.94
C GLN A 556 -4.67 -27.60 1.67
N VAL A 557 -5.41 -28.63 1.21
CA VAL A 557 -5.30 -29.99 1.76
C VAL A 557 -3.89 -30.57 1.56
N LYS A 558 -3.25 -30.28 0.42
CA LYS A 558 -1.89 -30.74 0.13
C LYS A 558 -0.89 -30.10 1.10
N ASP A 559 -0.95 -28.79 1.27
CA ASP A 559 -0.02 -28.01 2.10
C ASP A 559 -0.10 -28.46 3.56
N ILE A 560 -1.32 -28.54 4.11
CA ILE A 560 -1.53 -29.06 5.48
C ILE A 560 -1.12 -30.54 5.61
N ALA A 561 -1.28 -31.35 4.57
CA ALA A 561 -0.80 -32.73 4.57
C ALA A 561 0.73 -32.83 4.55
N GLN A 562 1.43 -31.90 3.88
CA GLN A 562 2.89 -31.83 3.86
C GLN A 562 3.45 -31.42 5.22
N ILE A 563 2.85 -30.41 5.86
CA ILE A 563 3.15 -30.02 7.26
C ILE A 563 2.93 -31.20 8.20
N HIS A 564 1.76 -31.86 8.13
CA HIS A 564 1.47 -33.02 8.96
C HIS A 564 2.46 -34.17 8.72
N TYR A 565 2.86 -34.37 7.46
CA TYR A 565 3.79 -35.42 7.06
C TYR A 565 5.21 -35.18 7.59
N SER A 566 5.69 -33.93 7.55
CA SER A 566 7.03 -33.57 8.04
C SER A 566 7.13 -33.38 9.55
N ALA A 567 6.00 -33.27 10.25
CA ALA A 567 5.97 -33.20 11.71
C ALA A 567 6.26 -34.58 12.32
N PRO A 568 7.36 -34.78 13.08
CA PRO A 568 7.68 -36.07 13.70
C PRO A 568 6.62 -36.47 14.74
N GLY A 569 6.24 -37.74 14.83
CA GLY A 569 5.25 -38.18 15.83
C GLY A 569 5.77 -38.10 17.26
N ARG A 570 7.07 -38.36 17.47
CA ARG A 570 7.80 -38.18 18.74
C ARG A 570 7.67 -36.75 19.29
N ASP A 571 7.63 -35.76 18.38
CA ASP A 571 7.63 -34.34 18.71
C ASP A 571 6.23 -33.72 18.60
N PHE A 572 5.28 -34.34 17.89
CA PHE A 572 3.92 -33.81 17.71
C PHE A 572 2.88 -34.91 17.92
N SER A 573 2.27 -34.90 19.12
CA SER A 573 1.21 -35.83 19.49
C SER A 573 -0.06 -35.62 18.65
N LYS A 574 -0.99 -36.58 18.69
CA LYS A 574 -2.33 -36.41 18.08
C LYS A 574 -3.06 -35.18 18.63
N THR A 575 -2.85 -34.87 19.90
CA THR A 575 -3.44 -33.70 20.56
C THR A 575 -2.84 -32.41 20.03
N ASP A 576 -1.52 -32.35 19.82
CA ASP A 576 -0.85 -31.16 19.27
C ASP A 576 -1.28 -30.91 17.83
N ARG A 577 -1.41 -31.97 17.03
CA ARG A 577 -1.93 -31.88 15.66
C ARG A 577 -3.38 -31.40 15.61
N LEU A 578 -4.22 -31.81 16.57
CA LEU A 578 -5.58 -31.31 16.70
C LEU A 578 -5.61 -29.85 17.14
N ARG A 579 -4.77 -29.44 18.09
CA ARG A 579 -4.63 -28.04 18.53
C ARG A 579 -4.16 -27.15 17.40
N PHE A 580 -3.16 -27.59 16.64
CA PHE A 580 -2.70 -26.92 15.42
C PHE A 580 -3.88 -26.67 14.48
N TYR A 581 -4.65 -27.72 14.16
CA TYR A 581 -5.78 -27.57 13.25
C TYR A 581 -6.86 -26.63 13.79
N LEU A 582 -7.22 -26.75 15.07
CA LEU A 582 -8.22 -25.90 15.72
C LEU A 582 -7.81 -24.43 15.73
N ARG A 583 -6.53 -24.14 16.02
CA ARG A 583 -5.97 -22.79 15.94
C ARG A 583 -5.96 -22.28 14.50
N TYR A 584 -5.49 -23.11 13.56
CA TYR A 584 -5.46 -22.82 12.13
C TYR A 584 -6.84 -22.46 11.55
N VAL A 585 -7.92 -23.10 12.00
CA VAL A 585 -9.29 -22.73 11.58
C VAL A 585 -9.96 -21.70 12.50
N GLY A 586 -9.31 -21.27 13.58
CA GLY A 586 -9.83 -20.30 14.54
C GLY A 586 -11.05 -20.79 15.34
N ARG A 587 -11.13 -22.08 15.70
CA ARG A 587 -12.30 -22.67 16.38
C ARG A 587 -11.92 -23.44 17.64
N GLY A 588 -12.80 -23.40 18.64
CA GLY A 588 -12.64 -24.19 19.87
C GLY A 588 -13.02 -25.67 19.73
N LYS A 589 -13.85 -26.04 18.73
CA LYS A 589 -14.32 -27.42 18.50
C LYS A 589 -14.44 -27.73 17.00
N LEU A 590 -14.33 -29.02 16.65
CA LEU A 590 -14.46 -29.49 15.28
C LEU A 590 -15.92 -29.53 14.80
N THR A 591 -16.17 -28.99 13.61
CA THR A 591 -17.43 -29.18 12.88
C THR A 591 -17.42 -30.47 12.04
N SER A 592 -18.57 -30.86 11.49
CA SER A 592 -18.65 -31.97 10.52
C SER A 592 -17.78 -31.73 9.28
N ALA A 593 -17.73 -30.48 8.79
CA ALA A 593 -16.88 -30.08 7.66
C ALA A 593 -15.38 -30.22 7.99
N ASP A 594 -14.98 -29.87 9.21
CA ASP A 594 -13.61 -30.00 9.69
C ASP A 594 -13.16 -31.47 9.74
N LYS A 595 -14.03 -32.34 10.27
CA LYS A 595 -13.77 -33.79 10.29
C LYS A 595 -13.56 -34.37 8.89
N ILE A 596 -14.27 -33.86 7.88
CA ILE A 596 -14.08 -34.26 6.48
C ILE A 596 -12.75 -33.75 5.94
N PHE A 597 -12.40 -32.49 6.22
CA PHE A 597 -11.12 -31.91 5.80
C PHE A 597 -9.92 -32.65 6.39
N ILE A 598 -9.93 -32.89 7.70
CA ILE A 598 -8.88 -33.66 8.40
C ILE A 598 -8.73 -35.06 7.80
N ARG A 599 -9.84 -35.75 7.51
CA ARG A 599 -9.80 -37.06 6.83
C ARG A 599 -9.09 -37.00 5.48
N LYS A 600 -9.31 -35.93 4.69
CA LYS A 600 -8.61 -35.72 3.42
C LYS A 600 -7.11 -35.47 3.62
N VAL A 601 -6.74 -34.64 4.60
CA VAL A 601 -5.34 -34.38 4.97
C VAL A 601 -4.61 -35.67 5.37
N VAL A 602 -5.18 -36.43 6.30
CA VAL A 602 -4.58 -37.70 6.79
C VAL A 602 -4.48 -38.73 5.67
N SER A 603 -5.50 -38.86 4.81
CA SER A 603 -5.46 -39.76 3.66
C SER A 603 -4.36 -39.37 2.66
N LYS A 604 -4.17 -38.06 2.44
CA LYS A 604 -3.10 -37.54 1.58
C LYS A 604 -1.72 -37.82 2.18
N ALA A 605 -1.51 -37.56 3.47
CA ALA A 605 -0.26 -37.84 4.17
C ALA A 605 0.10 -39.34 4.17
N ARG A 606 -0.88 -40.22 4.41
CA ARG A 606 -0.69 -41.69 4.30
C ARG A 606 -0.32 -42.13 2.89
N ARG A 607 -0.85 -41.47 1.85
CA ARG A 607 -0.47 -41.75 0.46
C ARG A 607 0.99 -41.37 0.21
N MET A 608 1.45 -40.26 0.78
CA MET A 608 2.86 -39.84 0.73
C MET A 608 3.75 -40.83 1.48
N ALA A 609 3.34 -41.29 2.67
CA ALA A 609 4.05 -42.31 3.44
C ALA A 609 4.25 -43.62 2.66
N ARG A 610 3.20 -44.14 2.01
CA ARG A 610 3.30 -45.36 1.21
C ARG A 610 4.28 -45.22 0.05
N HIS A 611 4.35 -44.04 -0.55
CA HIS A 611 5.31 -43.75 -1.61
C HIS A 611 6.76 -43.81 -1.07
N GLU A 612 7.06 -43.11 0.02
CA GLU A 612 8.41 -43.11 0.58
C GLU A 612 8.84 -44.49 1.13
N LYS A 613 7.93 -45.25 1.75
CA LYS A 613 8.19 -46.64 2.18
C LYS A 613 8.55 -47.56 1.02
N LYS A 614 7.88 -47.41 -0.12
CA LYS A 614 8.21 -48.15 -1.34
C LYS A 614 9.64 -47.86 -1.83
N HIS A 615 10.18 -46.68 -1.49
CA HIS A 615 11.54 -46.26 -1.79
C HIS A 615 12.52 -46.43 -0.60
N GLY A 616 12.15 -47.20 0.44
CA GLY A 616 13.02 -47.52 1.57
C GLY A 616 13.33 -46.35 2.53
N ARG A 617 12.58 -45.25 2.46
CA ARG A 617 12.80 -44.06 3.29
C ARG A 617 11.92 -44.06 4.54
N GLN A 618 12.42 -43.47 5.62
CA GLN A 618 11.68 -43.32 6.88
C GLN A 618 10.50 -42.35 6.73
N VAL A 619 9.42 -42.59 7.49
CA VAL A 619 8.22 -41.76 7.50
C VAL A 619 8.16 -40.95 8.80
N PRO A 620 8.39 -39.63 8.76
CA PRO A 620 8.61 -38.83 9.99
C PRO A 620 7.42 -38.85 10.96
N PHE A 621 6.19 -38.73 10.46
CA PHE A 621 5.00 -38.57 11.32
C PHE A 621 4.46 -39.86 11.94
N GLU A 622 4.95 -41.04 11.54
CA GLU A 622 4.48 -42.33 12.07
C GLU A 622 5.20 -42.75 13.35
N ASN A 623 6.42 -42.24 13.58
CA ASN A 623 7.25 -42.54 14.76
C ASN A 623 6.88 -41.67 15.95
#